data_AF-A0A9K3LTU1-F1
#
_entry.id   AF-A0A9K3LTU1-F1
#
_cell.length_a   1.000
_cell.length_b   1.000
_cell.length_c   1.000
_cell.angle_alpha   90.00
_cell.angle_beta   90.00
_cell.angle_gamma   90.00
#
_symmetry.space_group_name_H-M   'P 1'
#
loop_
_entity.id
_entity.type
_entity.pdbx_description
1 polymer ?
#
loop_
_entity_poly.entity_id
_entity_poly.type
_entity_poly.pdbx_seq_one_letter_code
_entity_poly.pdbx_strand_id
1 'polypeptide(L)'
;MTTKRWHGGPHVEKDAKTVRLSFIQPDESIREVDARVGESFLQVAHRNDIDLEGACEGVCACSTCHLIFPVEVFDQLPEPSEDEEDMLDMAFGLTETSRLGCQVIVTPEMDRLTVEMPKATRNFYVDGHVPKPH
;
A
#
# COMPACT_ATOMS: atom_id res chain seq x y z
N MET A 1 2.29 17.56 -19.42
CA MET A 1 1.94 17.24 -18.01
C MET A 1 2.46 15.84 -17.74
N THR A 2 3.65 15.77 -17.13
CA THR A 2 4.42 14.54 -16.96
C THR A 2 3.95 13.89 -15.67
N THR A 3 3.26 12.75 -15.76
CA THR A 3 2.93 11.92 -14.60
C THR A 3 4.22 11.60 -13.85
N LYS A 4 4.27 11.94 -12.56
CA LYS A 4 5.40 11.72 -11.66
C LYS A 4 5.86 10.26 -11.83
N ARG A 5 7.06 10.07 -12.40
CA ARG A 5 7.63 8.73 -12.60
C ARG A 5 8.02 8.19 -11.23
N TRP A 6 7.29 7.20 -10.74
CA TRP A 6 7.72 6.37 -9.62
C TRP A 6 8.76 5.39 -10.15
N HIS A 7 9.99 5.44 -9.62
CA HIS A 7 11.05 4.54 -10.01
C HIS A 7 10.77 3.15 -9.42
N GLY A 8 10.57 2.13 -10.27
CA GLY A 8 10.53 0.72 -9.85
C GLY A 8 9.14 0.07 -9.72
N GLY A 9 8.04 0.83 -9.81
CA GLY A 9 6.68 0.26 -9.79
C GLY A 9 6.17 -0.14 -11.18
N PRO A 10 5.08 -0.92 -11.25
CA PRO A 10 4.49 -1.35 -12.52
C PRO A 10 4.18 -0.17 -13.44
N HIS A 11 4.45 -0.35 -14.74
CA HIS A 11 4.16 0.64 -15.76
C HIS A 11 2.67 0.65 -16.06
N VAL A 12 2.02 1.78 -15.77
CA VAL A 12 0.58 1.96 -16.00
C VAL A 12 0.38 2.75 -17.27
N GLU A 13 -0.44 2.20 -18.16
CA GLU A 13 -0.82 2.84 -19.42
C GLU A 13 -1.50 4.18 -19.17
N LYS A 14 -1.25 5.16 -20.05
CA LYS A 14 -1.83 6.51 -19.91
C LYS A 14 -3.36 6.51 -19.94
N ASP A 15 -3.94 5.57 -20.67
CA ASP A 15 -5.38 5.42 -20.87
C ASP A 15 -5.97 4.27 -20.04
N ALA A 16 -5.25 3.84 -18.99
CA ALA A 16 -5.72 2.78 -18.10
C ALA A 16 -7.07 3.16 -17.48
N LYS A 17 -7.97 2.16 -17.40
CA LYS A 17 -9.26 2.29 -16.73
C LYS A 17 -9.03 2.76 -15.29
N THR A 18 -9.88 3.67 -14.83
CA THR A 18 -9.86 4.16 -13.44
C THR A 18 -11.01 3.53 -12.65
N VAL A 19 -10.73 3.15 -11.41
CA VAL A 19 -11.70 2.64 -10.42
C VAL A 19 -11.60 3.50 -9.16
N ARG A 20 -12.65 3.53 -8.34
CA ARG A 20 -12.62 4.25 -7.06
C ARG A 20 -12.23 3.33 -5.92
N LEU A 21 -11.32 3.79 -5.07
CA LEU A 21 -10.91 3.09 -3.85
C LEU A 21 -11.10 4.01 -2.65
N SER A 22 -11.34 3.43 -1.49
CA SER A 22 -11.43 4.14 -0.22
C SER A 22 -10.39 3.62 0.76
N PHE A 23 -9.67 4.52 1.42
CA PHE A 23 -8.73 4.19 2.48
C PHE A 23 -9.33 4.62 3.82
N ILE A 24 -9.48 3.68 4.75
CA ILE A 24 -9.74 3.97 6.16
C ILE A 24 -8.39 4.24 6.81
N GLN A 25 -8.18 5.47 7.25
CA GLN A 25 -6.92 5.91 7.85
C GLN A 25 -6.86 5.53 9.35
N PRO A 26 -5.68 5.60 9.99
CA PRO A 26 -5.52 5.28 11.41
C PRO A 26 -6.41 6.12 12.36
N ASP A 27 -6.81 7.31 11.93
CA ASP A 27 -7.72 8.22 12.65
C ASP A 27 -9.21 7.95 12.37
N GLU A 28 -9.52 6.82 11.73
CA GLU A 28 -10.86 6.39 11.31
C GLU A 28 -11.50 7.26 10.22
N SER A 29 -10.78 8.25 9.69
CA SER A 29 -11.25 9.04 8.55
C SER A 29 -11.16 8.25 7.24
N ILE A 30 -12.11 8.48 6.34
CA ILE A 30 -12.16 7.80 5.05
C ILE A 30 -11.72 8.76 3.95
N ARG A 31 -10.80 8.31 3.10
CA ARG A 31 -10.34 9.04 1.91
C ARG A 31 -10.65 8.26 0.66
N GLU A 32 -11.55 8.80 -0.15
CA GLU A 32 -11.86 8.27 -1.47
C GLU A 32 -10.87 8.81 -2.50
N VAL A 33 -10.36 7.93 -3.35
CA VAL A 33 -9.37 8.26 -4.37
C VAL A 33 -9.66 7.53 -5.68
N ASP A 34 -9.23 8.15 -6.77
CA ASP A 34 -9.20 7.50 -8.07
C ASP A 34 -7.92 6.68 -8.21
N ALA A 35 -8.06 5.42 -8.61
CA ALA A 35 -6.98 4.47 -8.81
C ALA A 35 -6.97 3.97 -10.26
N ARG A 36 -5.79 3.91 -10.89
CA ARG A 36 -5.67 3.37 -12.25
C ARG A 36 -5.41 1.88 -12.16
N VAL A 37 -6.12 1.11 -12.98
CA VAL A 37 -5.88 -0.32 -13.11
C VAL A 37 -4.41 -0.54 -13.51
N GLY A 38 -3.73 -1.43 -12.79
CA GLY A 38 -2.30 -1.69 -12.93
C GLY A 38 -1.39 -0.93 -11.96
N GLU A 39 -1.89 0.09 -11.24
CA GLU A 39 -1.14 0.71 -10.13
C GLU A 39 -1.10 -0.24 -8.93
N SER A 40 -0.03 -0.20 -8.14
CA SER A 40 -0.07 -0.79 -6.78
C SER A 40 -0.81 0.13 -5.81
N PHE A 41 -1.34 -0.41 -4.71
CA PHE A 41 -2.01 0.41 -3.69
C PHE A 41 -1.06 1.47 -3.10
N LEU A 42 0.24 1.17 -3.00
CA LEU A 42 1.24 2.16 -2.61
C LEU A 42 1.33 3.34 -3.58
N GLN A 43 1.38 3.07 -4.89
CA GLN A 43 1.40 4.11 -5.92
C GLN A 43 0.12 4.95 -5.90
N VAL A 44 -1.05 4.30 -5.74
CA VAL A 44 -2.34 4.99 -5.62
C VAL A 44 -2.33 5.92 -4.41
N ALA A 45 -1.92 5.42 -3.25
CA ALA A 45 -1.86 6.20 -2.01
C ALA A 45 -0.98 7.44 -2.19
N HIS A 46 0.26 7.25 -2.65
CA HIS A 46 1.21 8.35 -2.82
C HIS A 46 0.83 9.34 -3.91
N ARG A 47 0.16 8.90 -4.99
CA ARG A 47 -0.32 9.79 -6.05
C ARG A 47 -1.47 10.68 -5.57
N ASN A 48 -2.25 10.21 -4.61
CA ASN A 48 -3.41 10.89 -4.07
C ASN A 48 -3.16 11.51 -2.68
N ASP A 49 -1.90 11.68 -2.29
CA ASP A 49 -1.48 12.28 -1.01
C ASP A 49 -2.11 11.59 0.23
N ILE A 50 -2.27 10.27 0.16
CA ILE A 50 -2.59 9.42 1.32
C ILE A 50 -1.26 9.06 2.01
N ASP A 51 -1.21 9.22 3.33
CA ASP A 51 -0.02 9.00 4.15
C ASP A 51 0.21 7.51 4.44
N LEU A 52 0.29 6.71 3.37
CA LEU A 52 0.69 5.31 3.44
C LEU A 52 2.21 5.24 3.35
N GLU A 53 2.87 4.75 4.39
CA GLU A 53 4.32 4.62 4.37
C GLU A 53 4.79 3.57 3.34
N GLY A 54 5.96 3.79 2.75
CA GLY A 54 6.59 2.87 1.81
C GLY A 54 8.10 2.97 1.88
N ALA A 55 8.69 2.62 3.02
CA ALA A 55 10.11 2.90 3.32
C ALA A 55 11.09 2.26 2.34
N CYS A 56 10.73 1.10 1.76
CA CYS A 56 11.54 0.43 0.74
C CYS A 56 11.16 0.81 -0.71
N GLU A 57 10.28 1.79 -0.91
CA GLU A 57 9.79 2.22 -2.23
C GLU A 57 9.10 1.09 -3.04
N GLY A 58 8.58 0.07 -2.35
CA GLY A 58 7.79 -1.00 -2.96
C GLY A 58 8.58 -2.23 -3.42
N VAL A 59 9.85 -2.36 -3.04
CA VAL A 59 10.70 -3.51 -3.40
C VAL A 59 10.55 -4.72 -2.45
N CYS A 60 9.44 -4.82 -1.72
CA CYS A 60 9.16 -5.91 -0.77
C CYS A 60 10.25 -6.12 0.31
N ALA A 61 10.86 -5.03 0.81
CA ALA A 61 11.91 -5.09 1.84
C ALA A 61 11.52 -4.41 3.15
N CYS A 62 10.23 -4.12 3.35
CA CYS A 62 9.66 -3.59 4.59
C CYS A 62 8.16 -3.88 4.66
N SER A 63 7.55 -3.69 5.83
CA SER A 63 6.11 -3.83 6.05
C SER A 63 5.35 -2.53 6.33
N THR A 64 5.94 -1.37 6.02
CA THR A 64 5.31 -0.06 6.31
C THR A 64 4.11 0.25 5.41
N CYS A 65 3.99 -0.44 4.27
CA CYS A 65 2.88 -0.30 3.32
C CYS A 65 1.73 -1.28 3.60
N HIS A 66 1.70 -1.87 4.79
CA HIS A 66 0.69 -2.83 5.22
C HIS A 66 -0.72 -2.24 5.13
N LEU A 67 -1.60 -3.01 4.50
CA LEU A 67 -3.03 -2.73 4.38
C LEU A 67 -3.83 -3.99 4.75
N ILE A 68 -5.05 -3.76 5.23
CA ILE A 68 -6.01 -4.80 5.59
C ILE A 68 -7.14 -4.75 4.55
N PHE A 69 -7.38 -5.90 3.90
CA PHE A 69 -8.37 -6.02 2.85
C PHE A 69 -9.66 -6.66 3.38
N PRO A 70 -10.83 -6.35 2.78
CA PRO A 70 -12.04 -7.13 3.00
C PRO A 70 -11.84 -8.58 2.54
N VAL A 71 -12.45 -9.53 3.25
CA VAL A 71 -12.31 -10.97 3.00
C VAL A 71 -12.68 -11.32 1.56
N GLU A 72 -13.76 -10.74 1.05
CA GLU A 72 -14.27 -10.97 -0.29
C GLU A 72 -13.29 -10.57 -1.40
N VAL A 73 -12.41 -9.60 -1.15
CA VAL A 73 -11.37 -9.20 -2.10
C VAL A 73 -10.09 -9.97 -1.84
N PHE A 74 -9.72 -10.17 -0.58
CA PHE A 74 -8.55 -10.94 -0.20
C PHE A 74 -8.56 -12.35 -0.83
N ASP A 75 -9.70 -13.03 -0.81
CA ASP A 75 -9.89 -14.36 -1.42
C ASP A 75 -9.68 -14.40 -2.94
N GLN A 76 -9.75 -13.23 -3.60
CA GLN A 76 -9.51 -13.08 -5.04
C GLN A 76 -8.09 -12.63 -5.36
N LEU A 77 -7.31 -12.22 -4.37
CA LEU A 77 -5.92 -11.84 -4.56
C LEU A 77 -5.07 -13.09 -4.79
N PRO A 78 -3.98 -12.98 -5.58
CA PRO A 78 -2.97 -14.03 -5.60
C PRO A 78 -2.40 -14.20 -4.19
N GLU A 79 -2.05 -15.44 -3.82
CA GLU A 79 -1.35 -15.72 -2.56
C GLU A 79 -0.09 -14.84 -2.45
N PRO A 80 0.24 -14.33 -1.24
CA PRO A 80 1.48 -13.61 -1.03
C PRO A 80 2.68 -14.50 -1.36
N SER A 81 3.76 -13.91 -1.85
CA SER A 81 5.02 -14.63 -2.00
C SER A 81 5.67 -14.89 -0.64
N GLU A 82 6.58 -15.86 -0.56
CA GLU A 82 7.37 -16.13 0.67
C GLU A 82 8.04 -14.85 1.22
N ASP A 83 8.68 -14.05 0.36
CA ASP A 83 9.28 -12.77 0.75
C ASP A 83 8.26 -11.77 1.32
N GLU A 84 7.02 -11.81 0.84
CA GLU A 84 5.95 -10.93 1.33
C GLU A 84 5.47 -11.40 2.71
N GLU A 85 5.29 -12.71 2.89
CA GLU A 85 4.93 -13.33 4.17
C GLU A 85 5.99 -13.03 5.25
N ASP A 86 7.28 -13.19 4.93
CA ASP A 86 8.40 -12.87 5.82
C ASP A 86 8.36 -11.41 6.30
N MET A 87 7.95 -10.49 5.42
CA MET A 87 7.81 -9.08 5.78
C MET A 87 6.52 -8.83 6.58
N LEU A 88 5.41 -9.49 6.24
CA LEU A 88 4.13 -9.38 6.95
C LEU A 88 4.23 -9.89 8.40
N ASP A 89 5.04 -10.91 8.68
CA ASP A 89 5.32 -11.39 10.05
C ASP A 89 5.92 -10.31 10.96
N MET A 90 6.54 -9.30 10.36
CA MET A 90 7.10 -8.15 11.07
C MET A 90 6.13 -6.96 11.17
N ALA A 91 4.96 -7.02 10.52
CA ALA A 91 3.97 -5.95 10.50
C ALA A 91 3.29 -5.77 11.86
N PHE A 92 2.93 -4.52 12.17
CA PHE A 92 2.15 -4.23 13.38
C PHE A 92 0.66 -4.39 13.07
N GLY A 93 -0.08 -5.06 13.94
CA GLY A 93 -1.52 -5.26 13.74
C GLY A 93 -1.85 -6.18 12.57
N LEU A 94 -1.01 -7.19 12.31
CA LEU A 94 -1.25 -8.22 11.30
C LEU A 94 -2.60 -8.92 11.52
N THR A 95 -3.34 -9.10 10.43
CA THR A 95 -4.63 -9.80 10.36
C THR A 95 -4.59 -10.88 9.29
N GLU A 96 -5.60 -11.76 9.26
CA GLU A 96 -5.71 -12.82 8.25
C GLU A 96 -5.82 -12.27 6.82
N THR A 97 -6.37 -11.07 6.64
CA THR A 97 -6.55 -10.43 5.33
C THR A 97 -5.52 -9.32 5.05
N SER A 98 -4.38 -9.37 5.75
CA SER A 98 -3.31 -8.40 5.60
C SER A 98 -2.46 -8.67 4.37
N ARG A 99 -2.11 -7.61 3.65
CA ARG A 99 -1.19 -7.64 2.51
C ARG A 99 -0.27 -6.43 2.50
N LEU A 100 0.85 -6.54 1.79
CA LEU A 100 1.68 -5.39 1.50
C LEU A 100 1.07 -4.62 0.33
N GLY A 101 0.61 -3.39 0.57
CA GLY A 101 -0.02 -2.56 -0.46
C GLY A 101 0.87 -2.26 -1.67
N CYS A 102 2.19 -2.45 -1.56
CA CYS A 102 3.09 -2.37 -2.71
C CYS A 102 3.04 -3.59 -3.64
N GLN A 103 2.64 -4.76 -3.13
CA GLN A 103 2.55 -6.02 -3.88
C GLN A 103 1.15 -6.25 -4.47
N VAL A 104 0.11 -5.58 -3.95
CA VAL A 104 -1.25 -5.69 -4.47
C VAL A 104 -1.46 -4.71 -5.62
N ILE A 105 -1.90 -5.24 -6.77
CA ILE A 105 -2.17 -4.48 -7.99
C ILE A 105 -3.67 -4.22 -8.13
N VAL A 106 -4.03 -2.99 -8.47
CA VAL A 106 -5.42 -2.59 -8.72
C VAL A 106 -5.95 -3.26 -9.97
N THR A 107 -7.06 -3.99 -9.83
CA THR A 107 -7.77 -4.62 -10.94
C THR A 107 -9.12 -3.93 -11.19
N PRO A 108 -9.74 -4.13 -12.37
CA PRO A 108 -11.05 -3.54 -12.68
C PRO A 108 -12.18 -3.94 -11.72
N GLU A 109 -12.05 -5.07 -11.05
CA GLU A 109 -13.04 -5.67 -10.14
C GLU A 109 -13.03 -5.02 -8.75
N MET A 110 -11.98 -4.26 -8.42
CA MET A 110 -11.82 -3.56 -7.14
C MET A 110 -12.55 -2.21 -7.08
N ASP A 111 -13.48 -1.93 -8.00
CA ASP A 111 -14.23 -0.67 -7.96
C ASP A 111 -15.08 -0.58 -6.69
N ARG A 112 -14.94 0.56 -5.99
CA ARG A 112 -15.55 0.87 -4.69
C ARG A 112 -15.05 0.01 -3.54
N LEU A 113 -13.89 -0.62 -3.70
CA LEU A 113 -13.22 -1.31 -2.60
C LEU A 113 -12.81 -0.31 -1.52
N THR A 114 -13.04 -0.71 -0.27
CA THR A 114 -12.53 -0.01 0.91
C THR A 114 -11.44 -0.87 1.56
N VAL A 115 -10.27 -0.30 1.78
CA VAL A 115 -9.15 -0.94 2.48
C VAL A 115 -8.82 -0.17 3.76
N GLU A 116 -8.31 -0.86 4.76
CA GLU A 116 -7.97 -0.28 6.06
C GLU A 116 -6.46 -0.19 6.26
N MET A 117 -6.01 0.94 6.80
CA MET A 117 -4.65 1.13 7.28
C MET A 117 -4.56 0.71 8.75
N PRO A 118 -3.55 -0.08 9.14
CA PRO A 118 -3.36 -0.43 10.55
C PRO A 118 -3.15 0.82 11.41
N LYS A 119 -3.59 0.78 12.67
CA LYS A 119 -3.50 1.92 13.60
C LYS A 119 -2.07 2.39 13.89
N ALA A 120 -1.08 1.55 13.62
CA ALA A 120 0.32 1.92 13.64
C ALA A 120 1.10 1.06 12.64
N THR A 121 2.15 1.62 12.08
CA THR A 121 3.11 0.98 11.17
C THR A 121 4.46 0.87 11.89
N ARG A 122 5.15 -0.27 11.77
CA ARG A 122 6.48 -0.45 12.36
C ARG A 122 7.53 0.08 11.39
N ASN A 123 7.90 1.35 11.53
CA ASN A 123 9.10 1.87 10.88
C ASN A 123 10.30 1.71 11.83
N PHE A 124 11.39 1.10 11.37
CA PHE A 124 12.63 0.93 12.16
C PHE A 124 13.40 2.25 12.37
N TYR A 125 12.92 3.37 11.83
CA TYR A 125 13.43 4.67 12.23
C TYR A 125 13.12 4.90 13.71
N VAL A 126 14.15 4.76 14.54
CA VAL A 126 14.20 5.29 15.89
C VAL A 126 13.77 6.75 15.84
N ASP A 127 12.58 7.03 16.35
CA ASP A 127 12.13 8.37 16.70
C ASP A 127 13.27 9.08 17.45
N GLY A 128 13.90 10.06 16.78
CA GLY A 128 14.79 11.04 17.42
C GLY A 128 16.29 10.73 17.53
N HIS A 129 16.86 9.74 16.82
CA HIS A 129 18.32 9.61 16.81
C HIS A 129 18.99 10.58 15.82
N VAL A 130 19.46 11.72 16.33
CA VAL A 130 20.40 12.59 15.60
C VAL A 130 21.82 12.05 15.83
N PRO A 131 22.47 11.39 14.87
CA PRO A 131 23.85 10.98 15.03
C PRO A 131 24.72 12.24 15.17
N LYS A 132 25.46 12.33 16.28
CA LYS A 132 26.45 13.39 16.45
C LYS A 132 27.57 13.15 15.43
N PRO A 133 27.92 14.14 14.59
CA PRO A 133 29.11 14.05 13.76
C PRO A 133 30.33 13.93 14.68
N HIS A 134 31.17 12.93 14.42
CA HIS A 134 32.54 12.90 14.89
C HIS A 134 33.45 13.59 13.87
#